data_AF-A0A7V2TR43-F1
#
_entry.id   AF-A0A7V2TR43-F1
#
_cell.length_a   1.000
_cell.length_b   1.000
_cell.length_c   1.000
_cell.angle_alpha   90.00
_cell.angle_beta   90.00
_cell.angle_gamma   90.00
#
_symmetry.space_group_name_H-M   'P 1'
#
loop_
_entity.id
_entity.type
_entity.pdbx_description
1 polymer ?
#
loop_
_entity_poly.entity_id
_entity_poly.type
_entity_poly.pdbx_seq_one_letter_code
_entity_poly.pdbx_strand_id
1 'polypeptide(L)'
;MRGKGLAIMLLISMGAWAVDPPAPYGPVPTERQLAWHALEYYGFIHYTVNAFTDKEWGYGDEDPAIFNPSDPDVRQWARVAKEAGMKGLILTAKHHDGFCLWPSRYTEHSIKNSPYKNGQGDIVRELSDACREEGILFGVYLSPWDRNHPEYARPAYVEYYRNQLEELLTQYGPLFEVWFDGANGGDGWYGGAREKRTIPPDYYQWDKVYAMVRELQPNAVMFGGPDIRWVGNESGFAGDPCWHTFDDRPAEDQLKALQHGYPDGTKWLPAEVDVSIRPGWFYHEKEDRAVKSPARLMKIYYESVGRGASLLLNLPPDRRGRIHERDVESLMAFREIREKIFAENLARNAKVAASNVRGNDSRFGVLNLTDGRSETYWAADDSIRETSVELDFGKPVVFDHVVVQEHIALGQRIRRFAVEAETRKGKWQTVGEGTSVGWKRILKTEPSKARRIRV
;
A
#
# COMPACT_ATOMS: atom_id res chain seq x y z
N MET A 1 54.25 33.58 -58.42
CA MET A 1 53.54 34.06 -57.22
C MET A 1 52.29 33.21 -57.02
N ARG A 2 52.30 32.31 -56.03
CA ARG A 2 51.19 31.39 -55.73
C ARG A 2 50.26 32.06 -54.70
N GLY A 3 49.02 32.36 -55.09
CA GLY A 3 47.97 32.79 -54.17
C GLY A 3 47.39 31.57 -53.44
N LYS A 4 47.42 31.61 -52.10
CA LYS A 4 46.79 30.60 -51.24
C LYS A 4 45.32 31.01 -51.01
N GLY A 5 44.38 30.16 -51.43
CA GLY A 5 42.97 30.27 -51.02
C GLY A 5 42.79 29.63 -49.66
N LEU A 6 42.22 30.38 -48.71
CA LEU A 6 41.84 29.91 -47.38
C LEU A 6 40.37 29.43 -47.46
N ALA A 7 40.14 28.13 -47.37
CA ALA A 7 38.79 27.57 -47.24
C ALA A 7 38.42 27.52 -45.76
N ILE A 8 37.45 28.33 -45.34
CA ILE A 8 36.84 28.26 -44.01
C ILE A 8 35.73 27.21 -44.07
N MET A 9 35.96 26.04 -43.45
CA MET A 9 34.88 25.10 -43.14
C MET A 9 34.14 25.61 -41.90
N LEU A 10 32.92 26.11 -42.10
CA LEU A 10 31.95 26.28 -41.01
C LEU A 10 31.45 24.88 -40.60
N LEU A 11 31.89 24.39 -39.44
CA LEU A 11 31.20 23.32 -38.74
C LEU A 11 29.94 23.92 -38.10
N ILE A 12 28.79 23.74 -38.75
CA ILE A 12 27.50 23.91 -38.10
C ILE A 12 27.31 22.69 -37.21
N SER A 13 27.59 22.83 -35.91
CA SER A 13 27.12 21.87 -34.93
C SER A 13 25.60 21.99 -34.88
N MET A 14 24.89 21.12 -35.59
CA MET A 14 23.49 20.84 -35.30
C MET A 14 23.44 20.23 -33.90
N GLY A 15 23.37 21.07 -32.87
CA GLY A 15 22.94 20.62 -31.56
C GLY A 15 21.55 20.04 -31.74
N ALA A 16 21.41 18.72 -31.60
CA ALA A 16 20.11 18.10 -31.47
C ALA A 16 19.43 18.78 -30.28
N TRP A 17 18.39 19.57 -30.55
CA TRP A 17 17.60 20.20 -29.50
C TRP A 17 16.93 19.06 -28.75
N ALA A 18 17.47 18.74 -27.57
CA ALA A 18 16.95 17.68 -26.72
C ALA A 18 15.51 18.05 -26.34
N VAL A 19 14.53 17.19 -26.65
CA VAL A 19 13.12 17.48 -26.36
C VAL A 19 12.91 17.51 -24.84
N ASP A 20 12.11 18.46 -24.35
CA ASP A 20 11.80 18.51 -22.91
C ASP A 20 11.03 17.26 -22.48
N PRO A 21 11.23 16.74 -21.24
CA PRO A 21 10.40 15.67 -20.71
C PRO A 21 8.91 16.06 -20.69
N PRO A 22 7.99 15.09 -20.67
CA PRO A 22 6.58 15.38 -20.47
C PRO A 22 6.37 16.19 -19.19
N ALA A 23 5.65 17.31 -19.27
CA ALA A 23 5.28 18.08 -18.09
C ALA A 23 4.34 17.25 -17.19
N PRO A 24 4.39 17.39 -15.85
CA PRO A 24 3.43 16.75 -14.94
C PRO A 24 1.96 16.97 -15.35
N TYR A 25 1.11 15.97 -15.11
CA TYR A 25 -0.33 16.03 -15.42
C TYR A 25 -1.17 15.81 -14.16
N GLY A 26 -1.98 16.81 -13.81
CA GLY A 26 -2.80 16.78 -12.60
C GLY A 26 -1.96 16.78 -11.31
N PRO A 27 -2.55 16.36 -10.18
CA PRO A 27 -1.80 16.12 -8.95
C PRO A 27 -0.76 15.03 -9.17
N VAL A 28 0.40 15.16 -8.51
CA VAL A 28 1.49 14.18 -8.54
C VAL A 28 1.82 13.69 -7.14
N PRO A 29 2.32 12.45 -6.99
CA PRO A 29 2.77 11.95 -5.70
C PRO A 29 3.95 12.77 -5.17
N THR A 30 3.97 12.93 -3.86
CA THR A 30 5.17 13.31 -3.12
C THR A 30 6.17 12.15 -3.07
N GLU A 31 7.43 12.42 -2.71
CA GLU A 31 8.47 11.39 -2.59
C GLU A 31 8.09 10.26 -1.61
N ARG A 32 7.45 10.60 -0.49
CA ARG A 32 6.94 9.59 0.48
C ARG A 32 5.84 8.71 -0.10
N GLN A 33 4.96 9.27 -0.94
CA GLN A 33 3.92 8.51 -1.62
C GLN A 33 4.51 7.62 -2.73
N LEU A 34 5.56 8.08 -3.43
CA LEU A 34 6.30 7.24 -4.38
C LEU A 34 6.98 6.06 -3.67
N ALA A 35 7.65 6.32 -2.54
CA ALA A 35 8.26 5.27 -1.73
C ALA A 35 7.22 4.26 -1.21
N TRP A 36 6.04 4.75 -0.81
CA TRP A 36 4.91 3.91 -0.38
C TRP A 36 4.33 3.06 -1.51
N HIS A 37 4.13 3.62 -2.71
CA HIS A 37 3.68 2.87 -3.89
C HIS A 37 4.61 1.70 -4.20
N ALA A 38 5.93 1.90 -4.07
CA ALA A 38 6.93 0.87 -4.28
C ALA A 38 6.89 -0.28 -3.26
N LEU A 39 6.20 -0.13 -2.13
CA LEU A 39 6.02 -1.20 -1.16
C LEU A 39 5.09 -2.28 -1.69
N GLU A 40 4.01 -1.88 -2.36
CA GLU A 40 2.93 -2.71 -2.94
C GLU A 40 2.15 -3.57 -1.94
N TYR A 41 2.85 -4.32 -1.09
CA TYR A 41 2.31 -5.34 -0.22
C TYR A 41 3.01 -5.33 1.15
N TYR A 42 2.24 -5.11 2.20
CA TYR A 42 2.70 -5.09 3.58
C TYR A 42 1.61 -5.63 4.52
N GLY A 43 1.96 -5.85 5.79
CA GLY A 43 1.08 -6.55 6.73
C GLY A 43 0.55 -5.65 7.85
N PHE A 44 -0.58 -6.07 8.42
CA PHE A 44 -1.18 -5.47 9.61
C PHE A 44 -1.17 -6.51 10.74
N ILE A 45 -0.94 -6.08 11.98
CA ILE A 45 -1.00 -6.92 13.18
C ILE A 45 -2.04 -6.35 14.13
N HIS A 46 -3.20 -7.01 14.23
CA HIS A 46 -4.18 -6.77 15.27
C HIS A 46 -3.93 -7.68 16.47
N TYR A 47 -3.40 -7.11 17.56
CA TYR A 47 -3.07 -7.88 18.76
C TYR A 47 -3.16 -7.05 20.03
N THR A 48 -4.28 -7.15 20.75
CA THR A 48 -4.50 -6.49 22.06
C THR A 48 -5.21 -7.48 23.00
N VAL A 49 -5.79 -7.00 24.10
CA VAL A 49 -6.67 -7.78 24.99
C VAL A 49 -7.80 -8.51 24.23
N ASN A 50 -8.18 -8.03 23.04
CA ASN A 50 -9.22 -8.63 22.20
C ASN A 50 -8.89 -10.07 21.74
N ALA A 51 -7.61 -10.40 21.53
CA ALA A 51 -7.17 -11.77 21.23
C ALA A 51 -7.49 -12.76 22.38
N PHE A 52 -7.57 -12.25 23.61
CA PHE A 52 -7.83 -13.04 24.82
C PHE A 52 -9.32 -13.08 25.20
N THR A 53 -10.11 -12.10 24.74
CA THR A 53 -11.55 -12.02 25.01
C THR A 53 -12.43 -12.60 23.90
N ASP A 54 -11.84 -13.03 22.77
CA ASP A 54 -12.57 -13.52 21.59
C ASP A 54 -13.53 -12.47 21.02
N LYS A 55 -13.15 -11.19 21.09
CA LYS A 55 -13.91 -10.06 20.54
C LYS A 55 -13.16 -9.42 19.37
N GLU A 56 -13.90 -8.89 18.40
CA GLU A 56 -13.35 -7.96 17.42
C GLU A 56 -13.15 -6.59 18.06
N TRP A 57 -14.16 -6.09 18.78
CA TRP A 57 -14.12 -4.81 19.47
C TRP A 57 -14.33 -4.98 20.98
N GLY A 58 -13.26 -4.83 21.76
CA GLY A 58 -13.33 -4.76 23.23
C GLY A 58 -14.05 -3.52 23.72
N TYR A 59 -14.65 -3.59 24.91
CA TYR A 59 -15.47 -2.50 25.46
C TYR A 59 -14.66 -1.49 26.27
N GLY A 60 -13.38 -1.75 26.51
CA GLY A 60 -12.49 -0.97 27.34
C GLY A 60 -12.52 -1.38 28.81
N ASP A 61 -13.39 -2.31 29.21
CA ASP A 61 -13.48 -2.83 30.59
C ASP A 61 -12.63 -4.09 30.83
N GLU A 62 -11.83 -4.48 29.83
CA GLU A 62 -10.92 -5.59 29.92
C GLU A 62 -9.87 -5.37 31.04
N ASP A 63 -9.67 -6.37 31.90
CA ASP A 63 -8.61 -6.33 32.92
C ASP A 63 -7.23 -6.51 32.22
N PRO A 64 -6.26 -5.59 32.37
CA PRO A 64 -4.90 -5.76 31.88
C PRO A 64 -4.26 -7.13 32.19
N ALA A 65 -4.67 -7.76 33.30
CA ALA A 65 -4.21 -9.09 33.70
C ALA A 65 -4.49 -10.19 32.66
N ILE A 66 -5.50 -10.03 31.79
CA ILE A 66 -5.83 -11.04 30.77
C ILE A 66 -4.83 -11.06 29.63
N PHE A 67 -4.06 -9.99 29.44
CA PHE A 67 -3.03 -9.92 28.42
C PHE A 67 -1.78 -10.68 28.88
N ASN A 68 -1.75 -11.98 28.63
CA ASN A 68 -0.64 -12.83 29.03
C ASN A 68 -0.40 -13.96 28.01
N PRO A 69 0.23 -13.65 26.86
CA PRO A 69 0.55 -14.68 25.88
C PRO A 69 1.41 -15.80 26.46
N SER A 70 1.05 -17.04 26.17
CA SER A 70 1.70 -18.21 26.76
C SER A 70 3.05 -18.58 26.15
N ASP A 71 3.30 -18.22 24.88
CA ASP A 71 4.54 -18.50 24.16
C ASP A 71 4.81 -17.42 23.08
N PRO A 72 5.03 -16.16 23.51
CA PRO A 72 5.13 -15.02 22.60
C PRO A 72 6.42 -15.04 21.79
N ASP A 73 6.31 -14.86 20.47
CA ASP A 73 7.45 -14.70 19.58
C ASP A 73 7.16 -13.60 18.55
N VAL A 74 7.32 -12.35 18.99
CA VAL A 74 7.11 -11.16 18.14
C VAL A 74 8.07 -11.16 16.93
N ARG A 75 9.26 -11.75 17.08
CA ARG A 75 10.22 -11.90 15.97
C ARG A 75 9.69 -12.83 14.88
N GLN A 76 8.89 -13.84 15.23
CA GLN A 76 8.22 -14.69 14.25
C GLN A 76 7.26 -13.90 13.36
N TRP A 77 6.62 -12.84 13.86
CA TRP A 77 5.70 -12.03 13.04
C TRP A 77 6.46 -11.34 11.91
N ALA A 78 7.58 -10.68 12.23
CA ALA A 78 8.44 -10.03 11.25
C ALA A 78 9.06 -11.03 10.26
N ARG A 79 9.54 -12.19 10.74
CA ARG A 79 10.06 -13.27 9.88
C ARG A 79 9.01 -13.78 8.89
N VAL A 80 7.81 -14.10 9.38
CA VAL A 80 6.70 -14.58 8.53
C VAL A 80 6.33 -13.53 7.49
N ALA A 81 6.22 -12.26 7.88
CA ALA A 81 5.93 -11.18 6.95
C ALA A 81 7.00 -11.04 5.86
N LYS A 82 8.28 -11.04 6.25
CA LYS A 82 9.43 -10.99 5.35
C LYS A 82 9.43 -12.16 4.37
N GLU A 83 9.30 -13.38 4.88
CA GLU A 83 9.27 -14.61 4.09
C GLU A 83 8.08 -14.62 3.13
N ALA A 84 6.91 -14.12 3.56
CA ALA A 84 5.73 -13.97 2.72
C ALA A 84 5.87 -12.84 1.68
N GLY A 85 6.98 -12.09 1.67
CA GLY A 85 7.28 -11.03 0.70
C GLY A 85 6.75 -9.64 1.04
N MET A 86 6.21 -9.45 2.25
CA MET A 86 5.76 -8.14 2.74
C MET A 86 6.94 -7.19 2.94
N LYS A 87 6.72 -5.89 2.71
CA LYS A 87 7.76 -4.85 2.84
C LYS A 87 7.74 -4.11 4.18
N GLY A 88 6.69 -4.32 4.98
CA GLY A 88 6.58 -3.76 6.31
C GLY A 88 5.44 -4.37 7.11
N LEU A 89 5.37 -3.99 8.37
CA LEU A 89 4.28 -4.33 9.30
C LEU A 89 3.77 -3.07 10.00
N ILE A 90 2.45 -2.93 10.06
CA ILE A 90 1.74 -1.96 10.88
C ILE A 90 1.20 -2.68 12.11
N LEU A 91 1.41 -2.13 13.31
CA LEU A 91 0.93 -2.70 14.56
C LEU A 91 -0.21 -1.87 15.13
N THR A 92 -1.29 -2.51 15.59
CA THR A 92 -2.28 -1.88 16.48
C THR A 92 -1.67 -1.60 17.85
N ALA A 93 -0.87 -0.54 17.96
CA ALA A 93 -0.23 -0.16 19.22
C ALA A 93 -1.29 0.09 20.32
N LYS A 94 -2.44 0.64 19.92
CA LYS A 94 -3.68 0.73 20.71
C LYS A 94 -4.88 0.57 19.78
N HIS A 95 -5.77 -0.36 20.10
CA HIS A 95 -7.05 -0.54 19.40
C HIS A 95 -8.20 0.19 20.14
N HIS A 96 -9.45 0.09 19.67
CA HIS A 96 -10.60 0.81 20.26
C HIS A 96 -10.84 0.53 21.74
N ASP A 97 -10.45 -0.66 22.24
CA ASP A 97 -10.48 -1.01 23.66
C ASP A 97 -9.59 -0.09 24.52
N GLY A 98 -8.63 0.62 23.93
CA GLY A 98 -7.78 1.58 24.63
C GLY A 98 -6.55 0.96 25.30
N PHE A 99 -6.40 -0.38 25.27
CA PHE A 99 -5.24 -1.05 25.84
C PHE A 99 -3.98 -0.76 25.03
N CYS A 100 -2.97 -0.17 25.66
CA CYS A 100 -1.71 0.18 24.99
C CYS A 100 -0.69 -0.97 25.09
N LEU A 101 -0.11 -1.36 23.96
CA LEU A 101 0.91 -2.42 23.84
C LEU A 101 2.34 -2.00 24.20
N TRP A 102 2.50 -0.75 24.63
CA TRP A 102 3.74 -0.20 25.17
C TRP A 102 3.48 0.41 26.55
N PRO A 103 4.52 0.56 27.39
CA PRO A 103 4.37 1.10 28.74
C PRO A 103 4.18 2.63 28.74
N SER A 104 3.08 3.11 28.14
CA SER A 104 2.76 4.54 28.03
C SER A 104 2.75 5.22 29.41
N ARG A 105 3.37 6.40 29.51
CA ARG A 105 3.33 7.23 30.73
C ARG A 105 1.96 7.86 30.99
N TYR A 106 1.04 7.80 30.02
CA TYR A 106 -0.23 8.53 30.08
C TYR A 106 -1.44 7.68 30.49
N THR A 107 -1.30 6.36 30.60
CA THR A 107 -2.42 5.47 30.99
C THR A 107 -1.96 4.26 31.79
N GLU A 108 -2.82 3.83 32.72
CA GLU A 108 -2.69 2.57 33.45
C GLU A 108 -3.32 1.39 32.70
N HIS A 109 -4.14 1.64 31.68
CA HIS A 109 -4.67 0.60 30.81
C HIS A 109 -3.66 0.26 29.71
N SER A 110 -2.53 -0.33 30.11
CA SER A 110 -1.41 -0.66 29.22
C SER A 110 -0.68 -1.92 29.68
N ILE A 111 0.18 -2.43 28.80
CA ILE A 111 0.99 -3.63 28.98
C ILE A 111 1.83 -3.62 30.27
N LYS A 112 2.18 -2.44 30.80
CA LYS A 112 2.93 -2.29 32.06
C LYS A 112 2.19 -2.86 33.27
N ASN A 113 0.86 -2.94 33.20
CA ASN A 113 -0.02 -3.52 34.22
C ASN A 113 -0.52 -4.92 33.85
N SER A 114 0.08 -5.56 32.85
CA SER A 114 -0.17 -6.95 32.48
C SER A 114 0.92 -7.89 33.02
N PRO A 115 0.69 -9.21 33.10
CA PRO A 115 1.70 -10.18 33.53
C PRO A 115 2.78 -10.41 32.48
N TYR A 116 2.56 -9.96 31.24
CA TYR A 116 3.50 -10.12 30.14
C TYR A 116 4.88 -9.56 30.51
N LYS A 117 5.89 -10.44 30.51
CA LYS A 117 7.27 -10.16 30.94
C LYS A 117 7.34 -9.45 32.31
N ASN A 118 6.48 -9.85 33.25
CA ASN A 118 6.40 -9.27 34.60
C ASN A 118 6.14 -7.75 34.57
N GLY A 119 5.29 -7.28 33.65
CA GLY A 119 4.95 -5.86 33.50
C GLY A 119 6.07 -5.01 32.87
N GLN A 120 7.14 -5.63 32.36
CA GLN A 120 8.26 -4.95 31.69
C GLN A 120 8.24 -5.11 30.17
N GLY A 121 7.17 -5.65 29.60
CA GLY A 121 7.07 -5.87 28.16
C GLY A 121 6.73 -4.60 27.37
N ASP A 122 7.10 -4.62 26.11
CA ASP A 122 6.84 -3.55 25.14
C ASP A 122 6.77 -4.16 23.74
N ILE A 123 5.57 -4.51 23.28
CA ILE A 123 5.40 -5.17 21.98
C ILE A 123 5.70 -4.21 20.82
N VAL A 124 5.50 -2.90 21.02
CA VAL A 124 5.83 -1.89 20.01
C VAL A 124 7.34 -1.87 19.77
N ARG A 125 8.15 -1.90 20.84
CA ARG A 125 9.62 -2.05 20.74
C ARG A 125 10.02 -3.37 20.12
N GLU A 126 9.47 -4.47 20.62
CA GLU A 126 9.85 -5.80 20.17
C GLU A 126 9.61 -6.00 18.67
N LEU A 127 8.49 -5.49 18.16
CA LEU A 127 8.17 -5.59 16.74
C LEU A 127 8.98 -4.59 15.91
N SER A 128 9.19 -3.36 16.38
CA SER A 128 9.98 -2.37 15.62
C SER A 128 11.44 -2.81 15.47
N ASP A 129 12.03 -3.40 16.51
CA ASP A 129 13.37 -3.97 16.46
C ASP A 129 13.42 -5.23 15.57
N ALA A 130 12.42 -6.12 15.66
CA ALA A 130 12.34 -7.29 14.78
C ALA A 130 12.20 -6.91 13.30
N CYS A 131 11.37 -5.92 12.97
CA CYS A 131 11.25 -5.40 11.61
C CYS A 131 12.60 -4.86 11.10
N ARG A 132 13.34 -4.12 11.94
CA ARG A 132 14.67 -3.60 11.60
C ARG A 132 15.67 -4.71 11.30
N GLU A 133 15.67 -5.77 12.10
CA GLU A 133 16.55 -6.92 11.93
C GLU A 133 16.23 -7.73 10.66
N GLU A 134 14.94 -7.89 10.32
CA GLU A 134 14.48 -8.57 9.10
C GLU A 134 14.58 -7.68 7.83
N GLY A 135 14.92 -6.40 8.01
CA GLY A 135 14.99 -5.41 6.94
C GLY A 135 13.64 -5.16 6.28
N ILE A 136 12.57 -5.06 7.07
CA ILE A 136 11.24 -4.61 6.67
C ILE A 136 10.85 -3.36 7.47
N LEU A 137 9.92 -2.58 6.94
CA LEU A 137 9.51 -1.32 7.54
C LEU A 137 8.54 -1.54 8.72
N PHE A 138 8.45 -0.55 9.61
CA PHE A 138 7.54 -0.56 10.74
C PHE A 138 6.61 0.65 10.69
N GLY A 139 5.32 0.43 10.96
CA GLY A 139 4.29 1.45 11.06
C GLY A 139 3.43 1.21 12.30
N VAL A 140 2.64 2.22 12.66
CA VAL A 140 1.79 2.14 13.85
C VAL A 140 0.37 2.55 13.54
N TYR A 141 -0.56 1.83 14.14
CA TYR A 141 -1.95 2.21 14.27
C TYR A 141 -2.19 2.67 15.71
N LEU A 142 -2.81 3.84 15.85
CA LEU A 142 -3.23 4.39 17.14
C LEU A 142 -4.69 4.81 17.03
N SER A 143 -5.59 3.95 17.53
CA SER A 143 -7.03 4.19 17.48
C SER A 143 -7.40 5.59 18.02
N PRO A 144 -8.04 6.44 17.21
CA PRO A 144 -8.59 7.71 17.68
C PRO A 144 -9.69 7.49 18.72
N TRP A 145 -10.59 6.54 18.46
CA TRP A 145 -11.60 6.11 19.42
C TRP A 145 -10.98 5.31 20.57
N ASP A 146 -11.30 5.67 21.80
CA ASP A 146 -10.81 4.99 22.99
C ASP A 146 -11.96 4.73 23.94
N ARG A 147 -12.34 3.46 24.05
CA ARG A 147 -13.47 2.98 24.85
C ARG A 147 -13.13 2.83 26.34
N ASN A 148 -11.90 3.14 26.75
CA ASN A 148 -11.43 3.05 28.13
C ASN A 148 -11.24 4.43 28.78
N HIS A 149 -10.68 5.40 28.06
CA HIS A 149 -10.21 6.64 28.69
C HIS A 149 -11.38 7.54 29.16
N PRO A 150 -11.43 7.99 30.44
CA PRO A 150 -12.53 8.78 31.01
C PRO A 150 -12.77 10.11 30.30
N GLU A 151 -11.74 10.67 29.66
CA GLU A 151 -11.83 11.94 28.96
C GLU A 151 -12.19 11.82 27.48
N TYR A 152 -12.41 10.61 26.94
CA TYR A 152 -12.84 10.46 25.55
C TYR A 152 -14.13 11.28 25.28
N ALA A 153 -14.18 11.98 24.14
CA ALA A 153 -15.19 13.00 23.81
C ALA A 153 -15.13 14.30 24.64
N ARG A 154 -14.00 14.58 25.31
CA ARG A 154 -13.69 15.86 25.97
C ARG A 154 -12.36 16.44 25.47
N PRO A 155 -12.11 17.76 25.58
CA PRO A 155 -10.88 18.38 25.08
C PRO A 155 -9.58 17.78 25.64
N ALA A 156 -9.58 17.37 26.91
CA ALA A 156 -8.40 16.80 27.57
C ALA A 156 -7.90 15.51 26.90
N TYR A 157 -8.79 14.71 26.30
CA TYR A 157 -8.37 13.49 25.59
C TYR A 157 -7.60 13.78 24.30
N VAL A 158 -7.81 14.93 23.66
CA VAL A 158 -7.05 15.32 22.45
C VAL A 158 -5.58 15.62 22.79
N GLU A 159 -5.32 16.14 23.99
CA GLU A 159 -3.96 16.28 24.51
C GLU A 159 -3.36 14.90 24.86
N TYR A 160 -4.10 14.05 25.57
CA TYR A 160 -3.71 12.67 25.84
C TYR A 160 -3.36 11.88 24.56
N TYR A 161 -4.19 11.97 23.52
CA TYR A 161 -3.97 11.29 22.25
C TYR A 161 -2.68 11.75 21.58
N ARG A 162 -2.46 13.07 21.50
CA ARG A 162 -1.21 13.63 20.92
C ARG A 162 0.01 13.25 21.73
N ASN A 163 -0.10 13.24 23.05
CA ASN A 163 0.95 12.79 23.95
C ASN A 163 1.36 11.33 23.71
N GLN A 164 0.40 10.42 23.52
CA GLN A 164 0.66 9.02 23.15
C GLN A 164 1.26 8.90 21.74
N LEU A 165 0.74 9.68 20.79
CA LEU A 165 1.29 9.74 19.45
C LEU A 165 2.76 10.20 19.48
N GLU A 166 3.11 11.18 20.31
CA GLU A 166 4.52 11.60 20.50
C GLU A 166 5.42 10.45 20.92
N GLU A 167 4.99 9.63 21.89
CA GLU A 167 5.76 8.46 22.34
C GLU A 167 6.03 7.52 21.17
N LEU A 168 4.99 7.21 20.38
CA LEU A 168 5.10 6.32 19.22
C LEU A 168 6.00 6.89 18.12
N LEU A 169 5.90 8.20 17.86
CA LEU A 169 6.67 8.87 16.81
C LEU A 169 8.15 9.09 17.17
N THR A 170 8.50 9.14 18.46
CA THR A 170 9.85 9.52 18.88
C THR A 170 10.69 8.37 19.42
N GLN A 171 10.07 7.29 19.90
CA GLN A 171 10.80 6.27 20.64
C GLN A 171 11.13 5.03 19.80
N TYR A 172 10.35 4.69 18.76
CA TYR A 172 10.44 3.37 18.10
C TYR A 172 11.19 3.35 16.76
N GLY A 173 11.91 4.43 16.44
CA GLY A 173 12.66 4.57 15.20
C GLY A 173 11.82 5.12 14.04
N PRO A 174 12.32 5.02 12.79
CA PRO A 174 11.60 5.52 11.63
C PRO A 174 10.30 4.75 11.38
N LEU A 175 9.22 5.49 11.14
CA LEU A 175 7.94 4.91 10.73
C LEU A 175 7.73 5.14 9.23
N PHE A 176 7.24 4.12 8.52
CA PHE A 176 6.81 4.30 7.12
C PHE A 176 5.36 4.75 7.02
N GLU A 177 4.55 4.42 8.02
CA GLU A 177 3.11 4.70 8.01
C GLU A 177 2.54 4.90 9.42
N VAL A 178 1.64 5.86 9.55
CA VAL A 178 0.80 6.10 10.73
C VAL A 178 -0.65 5.95 10.31
N TRP A 179 -1.36 5.03 10.95
CA TRP A 179 -2.70 4.64 10.56
C TRP A 179 -3.77 5.21 11.50
N PHE A 180 -4.61 6.11 10.97
CA PHE A 180 -5.70 6.75 11.71
C PHE A 180 -7.06 6.22 11.29
N ASP A 181 -7.74 5.53 12.22
CA ASP A 181 -9.06 4.95 11.99
C ASP A 181 -10.18 5.99 11.88
N GLY A 182 -11.15 5.69 11.01
CA GLY A 182 -12.37 6.46 10.87
C GLY A 182 -13.46 6.11 11.88
N ALA A 183 -13.41 4.94 12.52
CA ALA A 183 -14.38 4.50 13.51
C ALA A 183 -14.30 5.38 14.77
N ASN A 184 -15.41 6.03 15.13
CA ASN A 184 -15.45 7.04 16.18
C ASN A 184 -16.79 7.11 16.91
N GLY A 185 -16.73 7.04 18.24
CA GLY A 185 -17.89 7.30 19.10
C GLY A 185 -18.87 6.14 19.13
N GLY A 186 -19.28 5.76 20.34
CA GLY A 186 -20.12 4.60 20.55
C GLY A 186 -20.28 4.27 22.02
N ASP A 187 -20.86 3.11 22.26
CA ASP A 187 -20.89 2.47 23.56
C ASP A 187 -19.48 2.08 24.01
N GLY A 188 -19.17 2.22 25.29
CA GLY A 188 -17.86 1.87 25.85
C GLY A 188 -17.85 1.97 27.37
N TRP A 189 -16.74 1.55 27.97
CA TRP A 189 -16.46 1.67 29.39
C TRP A 189 -15.51 2.84 29.64
N TYR A 190 -16.05 4.06 29.64
CA TYR A 190 -15.22 5.26 29.73
C TYR A 190 -14.86 5.57 31.18
N GLY A 191 -13.72 5.05 31.64
CA GLY A 191 -13.11 5.31 32.95
C GLY A 191 -14.00 4.96 34.13
N GLY A 192 -14.65 3.79 34.06
CA GLY A 192 -15.55 3.30 35.11
C GLY A 192 -17.03 3.35 34.78
N ALA A 193 -17.44 4.04 33.71
CA ALA A 193 -18.84 4.22 33.35
C ALA A 193 -19.18 3.57 32.00
N ARG A 194 -20.22 2.71 31.97
CA ARG A 194 -20.77 2.16 30.73
C ARG A 194 -21.73 3.16 30.11
N GLU A 195 -21.29 3.83 29.06
CA GLU A 195 -22.01 4.95 28.44
C GLU A 195 -21.84 4.93 26.92
N LYS A 196 -22.63 5.76 26.24
CA LYS A 196 -22.44 6.06 24.81
C LYS A 196 -21.93 7.48 24.66
N ARG A 197 -20.85 7.68 23.90
CA ARG A 197 -20.25 9.00 23.65
C ARG A 197 -20.15 9.29 22.17
N THR A 198 -20.36 10.55 21.78
CA THR A 198 -20.22 11.05 20.41
C THR A 198 -19.30 12.27 20.41
N ILE A 199 -18.63 12.51 19.29
CA ILE A 199 -17.69 13.62 19.11
C ILE A 199 -18.16 14.54 17.99
N PRO A 200 -17.88 15.86 18.06
CA PRO A 200 -18.07 16.73 16.91
C PRO A 200 -17.01 16.46 15.82
N PRO A 201 -17.25 16.83 14.54
CA PRO A 201 -16.32 16.54 13.44
C PRO A 201 -14.90 17.12 13.61
N ASP A 202 -14.76 18.25 14.30
CA ASP A 202 -13.49 18.97 14.51
C ASP A 202 -12.73 18.53 15.78
N TYR A 203 -13.26 17.53 16.51
CA TYR A 203 -12.79 17.11 17.83
C TYR A 203 -11.26 16.87 17.91
N TYR A 204 -10.72 16.08 16.99
CA TYR A 204 -9.31 15.67 17.04
C TYR A 204 -8.32 16.76 16.61
N GLN A 205 -8.79 17.86 16.02
CA GLN A 205 -7.91 18.91 15.47
C GLN A 205 -6.84 18.30 14.56
N TRP A 206 -7.30 17.55 13.55
CA TRP A 206 -6.47 16.72 12.68
C TRP A 206 -5.33 17.49 12.00
N ASP A 207 -5.52 18.79 11.72
CA ASP A 207 -4.46 19.67 11.22
C ASP A 207 -3.22 19.66 12.12
N LYS A 208 -3.42 19.68 13.45
CA LYS A 208 -2.33 19.64 14.44
C LYS A 208 -1.72 18.26 14.56
N VAL A 209 -2.54 17.20 14.49
CA VAL A 209 -2.08 15.81 14.51
C VAL A 209 -1.18 15.54 13.29
N TYR A 210 -1.62 15.97 12.11
CA TYR A 210 -0.86 15.83 10.87
C TYR A 210 0.43 16.64 10.90
N ALA A 211 0.39 17.89 11.38
CA ALA A 211 1.59 18.71 11.54
C ALA A 211 2.64 18.04 12.44
N MET A 212 2.19 17.43 13.53
CA MET A 212 3.06 16.70 14.46
C MET A 212 3.70 15.46 13.81
N VAL A 213 2.93 14.63 13.09
CA VAL A 213 3.51 13.49 12.34
C VAL A 213 4.52 13.98 11.32
N ARG A 214 4.23 15.07 10.60
CA ARG A 214 5.14 15.64 9.61
C ARG A 214 6.45 16.14 10.20
N GLU A 215 6.40 16.73 11.39
CA GLU A 215 7.59 17.22 12.08
C GLU A 215 8.48 16.05 12.56
N LEU A 216 7.87 15.04 13.19
CA LEU A 216 8.59 13.98 13.86
C LEU A 216 8.96 12.79 12.95
N GLN A 217 8.14 12.52 11.93
CA GLN A 217 8.28 11.42 10.99
C GLN A 217 7.95 11.90 9.54
N PRO A 218 8.77 12.79 8.95
CA PRO A 218 8.47 13.46 7.68
C PRO A 218 8.32 12.52 6.47
N ASN A 219 8.82 11.29 6.58
CA ASN A 219 8.75 10.26 5.54
C ASN A 219 7.59 9.29 5.73
N ALA A 220 6.89 9.31 6.87
CA ALA A 220 5.73 8.48 7.10
C ALA A 220 4.54 8.99 6.27
N VAL A 221 3.84 8.09 5.59
CA VAL A 221 2.51 8.38 5.05
C VAL A 221 1.46 8.26 6.16
N MET A 222 0.37 9.02 6.03
CA MET A 222 -0.75 8.99 6.96
C MET A 222 -2.00 8.44 6.28
N PHE A 223 -2.45 7.27 6.72
CA PHE A 223 -3.76 6.72 6.37
C PHE A 223 -4.86 7.47 7.12
N GLY A 224 -6.02 7.66 6.47
CA GLY A 224 -7.11 8.48 7.01
C GLY A 224 -6.76 9.98 7.05
N GLY A 225 -5.60 10.34 6.51
CA GLY A 225 -5.03 11.68 6.47
C GLY A 225 -4.77 12.15 5.04
N PRO A 226 -3.79 13.05 4.84
CA PRO A 226 -3.58 13.72 3.56
C PRO A 226 -2.74 12.91 2.55
N ASP A 227 -2.18 11.75 2.90
CA ASP A 227 -1.29 11.00 2.00
C ASP A 227 -1.97 9.84 1.28
N ILE A 228 -2.73 9.02 2.00
CA ILE A 228 -3.37 7.83 1.44
C ILE A 228 -4.79 7.69 2.00
N ARG A 229 -5.69 7.15 1.19
CA ARG A 229 -7.10 6.94 1.57
C ARG A 229 -7.40 5.46 1.77
N TRP A 230 -8.39 5.21 2.62
CA TRP A 230 -9.10 3.93 2.62
C TRP A 230 -9.71 3.64 1.25
N VAL A 231 -9.65 2.38 0.80
CA VAL A 231 -10.28 1.98 -0.47
C VAL A 231 -11.81 1.93 -0.39
N GLY A 232 -12.43 2.01 0.80
CA GLY A 232 -13.89 1.98 0.93
C GLY A 232 -14.49 0.58 1.10
N ASN A 233 -13.68 -0.44 1.39
CA ASN A 233 -14.12 -1.76 1.83
C ASN A 233 -12.98 -2.53 2.50
N GLU A 234 -13.32 -3.50 3.35
CA GLU A 234 -12.37 -4.44 3.99
C GLU A 234 -12.41 -5.83 3.31
N SER A 235 -12.96 -5.91 2.09
CA SER A 235 -13.13 -7.16 1.34
C SER A 235 -11.93 -7.49 0.43
N GLY A 236 -10.94 -6.59 0.37
CA GLY A 236 -9.68 -6.79 -0.32
C GLY A 236 -9.72 -6.45 -1.81
N PHE A 237 -10.40 -5.38 -2.21
CA PHE A 237 -10.37 -4.91 -3.61
C PHE A 237 -10.40 -3.39 -3.76
N ALA A 238 -9.70 -2.88 -4.78
CA ALA A 238 -9.88 -1.56 -5.37
C ALA A 238 -10.82 -1.61 -6.57
N GLY A 239 -11.43 -0.48 -6.92
CA GLY A 239 -12.25 -0.36 -8.14
C GLY A 239 -11.43 -0.57 -9.42
N ASP A 240 -12.11 -0.83 -10.53
CA ASP A 240 -11.52 -0.83 -11.87
C ASP A 240 -12.38 0.08 -12.78
N PRO A 241 -11.94 1.32 -13.09
CA PRO A 241 -10.62 1.90 -12.78
C PRO A 241 -10.38 2.22 -11.29
N CYS A 242 -9.10 2.36 -10.93
CA CYS A 242 -8.64 2.95 -9.67
C CYS A 242 -7.74 4.17 -9.96
N TRP A 243 -8.27 5.36 -9.68
CA TRP A 243 -7.55 6.62 -9.75
C TRP A 243 -6.85 6.91 -8.42
N HIS A 244 -5.59 7.32 -8.50
CA HIS A 244 -4.81 7.80 -7.36
C HIS A 244 -5.13 9.25 -7.00
N THR A 245 -5.94 9.92 -7.81
CA THR A 245 -6.43 11.26 -7.56
C THR A 245 -7.81 11.24 -6.89
N PHE A 246 -8.00 12.12 -5.91
CA PHE A 246 -9.24 12.23 -5.13
C PHE A 246 -9.44 13.65 -4.58
N ASP A 247 -10.63 13.96 -4.09
CA ASP A 247 -10.92 15.14 -3.25
C ASP A 247 -12.25 14.98 -2.51
N ASP A 248 -12.58 15.96 -1.67
CA ASP A 248 -13.67 15.88 -0.70
C ASP A 248 -15.04 16.26 -1.30
N ARG A 249 -15.18 16.19 -2.64
CA ARG A 249 -16.46 16.49 -3.31
C ARG A 249 -17.53 15.49 -2.84
N PRO A 250 -18.80 15.92 -2.67
CA PRO A 250 -19.89 15.00 -2.36
C PRO A 250 -20.06 13.93 -3.45
N ALA A 251 -20.25 12.68 -3.04
CA ALA A 251 -20.57 11.56 -3.92
C ALA A 251 -21.94 10.97 -3.58
N GLU A 252 -22.64 10.46 -4.59
CA GLU A 252 -23.87 9.68 -4.38
C GLU A 252 -23.59 8.39 -3.59
N ASP A 253 -22.50 7.72 -3.93
CA ASP A 253 -22.00 6.52 -3.25
C ASP A 253 -20.54 6.75 -2.83
N GLN A 254 -20.36 7.13 -1.56
CA GLN A 254 -19.05 7.46 -1.01
C GLN A 254 -18.10 6.25 -1.01
N LEU A 255 -18.62 5.03 -0.80
CA LEU A 255 -17.77 3.83 -0.81
C LEU A 255 -17.25 3.54 -2.21
N LYS A 256 -18.10 3.67 -3.24
CA LYS A 256 -17.63 3.57 -4.64
C LYS A 256 -16.67 4.67 -5.02
N ALA A 257 -16.90 5.90 -4.55
CA ALA A 257 -15.97 7.00 -4.77
C ALA A 257 -14.57 6.66 -4.24
N LEU A 258 -14.48 6.13 -3.02
CA LEU A 258 -13.20 5.68 -2.44
C LEU A 258 -12.56 4.55 -3.25
N GLN A 259 -13.35 3.57 -3.69
CA GLN A 259 -12.89 2.42 -4.47
C GLN A 259 -12.27 2.83 -5.81
N HIS A 260 -12.90 3.79 -6.50
CA HIS A 260 -12.53 4.18 -7.86
C HIS A 260 -11.64 5.41 -7.95
N GLY A 261 -11.69 6.31 -6.97
CA GLY A 261 -11.09 7.63 -7.09
C GLY A 261 -11.73 8.49 -8.19
N TYR A 262 -11.13 9.66 -8.47
CA TYR A 262 -11.60 10.57 -9.52
C TYR A 262 -10.50 10.87 -10.54
N PRO A 263 -10.74 10.70 -11.86
CA PRO A 263 -9.74 11.01 -12.89
C PRO A 263 -9.36 12.50 -12.94
N ASP A 264 -10.20 13.36 -12.39
CA ASP A 264 -10.09 14.82 -12.26
C ASP A 264 -10.02 15.27 -10.78
N GLY A 265 -9.64 14.36 -9.87
CA GLY A 265 -9.43 14.69 -8.46
C GLY A 265 -8.30 15.71 -8.28
N THR A 266 -8.43 16.58 -7.29
CA THR A 266 -7.50 17.70 -7.07
C THR A 266 -6.31 17.38 -6.15
N LYS A 267 -6.31 16.23 -5.47
CA LYS A 267 -5.23 15.76 -4.60
C LYS A 267 -4.71 14.40 -5.10
N TRP A 268 -3.41 14.14 -4.94
CA TRP A 268 -2.87 12.79 -5.06
C TRP A 268 -3.07 12.08 -3.72
N LEU A 269 -4.03 11.16 -3.67
CA LEU A 269 -4.48 10.47 -2.47
C LEU A 269 -4.80 9.01 -2.82
N PRO A 270 -3.80 8.17 -3.11
CA PRO A 270 -3.97 6.79 -3.57
C PRO A 270 -4.68 5.91 -2.54
N ALA A 271 -5.31 4.84 -3.01
CA ALA A 271 -6.04 3.90 -2.17
C ALA A 271 -5.13 2.83 -1.58
N GLU A 272 -5.30 2.59 -0.28
CA GLU A 272 -4.83 1.39 0.41
C GLU A 272 -5.97 0.37 0.51
N VAL A 273 -5.70 -0.87 0.09
CA VAL A 273 -6.63 -2.00 0.24
C VAL A 273 -6.28 -2.79 1.48
N ASP A 274 -7.05 -2.59 2.55
CA ASP A 274 -6.94 -3.31 3.80
C ASP A 274 -7.89 -4.52 3.83
N VAL A 275 -7.40 -5.65 4.33
CA VAL A 275 -8.19 -6.88 4.47
C VAL A 275 -7.51 -7.86 5.42
N SER A 276 -8.28 -8.59 6.22
CA SER A 276 -7.74 -9.68 7.05
C SER A 276 -7.50 -10.97 6.28
N ILE A 277 -6.50 -11.77 6.67
CA ILE A 277 -6.35 -13.15 6.19
C ILE A 277 -7.50 -14.05 6.68
N ARG A 278 -8.18 -13.66 7.75
CA ARG A 278 -9.35 -14.32 8.35
C ARG A 278 -10.63 -13.52 8.13
N PRO A 279 -11.82 -14.04 8.51
CA PRO A 279 -13.03 -13.23 8.59
C PRO A 279 -12.90 -12.03 9.55
N GLY A 280 -12.37 -12.24 10.76
CA GLY A 280 -12.11 -11.19 11.75
C GLY A 280 -10.73 -10.56 11.62
N TRP A 281 -10.56 -9.39 12.23
CA TRP A 281 -9.27 -8.71 12.39
C TRP A 281 -8.46 -9.31 13.52
N PHE A 282 -9.08 -9.74 14.62
CA PHE A 282 -8.40 -10.43 15.71
C PHE A 282 -8.42 -11.96 15.50
N TYR A 283 -7.57 -12.67 16.24
CA TYR A 283 -7.55 -14.12 16.17
C TYR A 283 -8.78 -14.70 16.89
N HIS A 284 -9.51 -15.54 16.16
CA HIS A 284 -10.55 -16.41 16.71
C HIS A 284 -10.28 -17.86 16.30
N GLU A 285 -10.23 -18.78 17.27
CA GLU A 285 -9.97 -20.21 17.00
C GLU A 285 -11.04 -20.81 16.05
N LYS A 286 -12.30 -20.35 16.18
CA LYS A 286 -13.40 -20.75 15.28
C LYS A 286 -13.13 -20.44 13.81
N GLU A 287 -12.20 -19.53 13.51
CA GLU A 287 -11.83 -19.08 12.17
C GLU A 287 -10.62 -19.82 11.59
N ASP A 288 -10.02 -20.77 12.31
CA ASP A 288 -8.87 -21.55 11.82
C ASP A 288 -9.18 -22.31 10.52
N ARG A 289 -10.45 -22.67 10.31
CA ARG A 289 -10.94 -23.30 9.08
C ARG A 289 -11.38 -22.31 8.00
N ALA A 290 -11.35 -21.02 8.31
CA ALA A 290 -11.79 -19.92 7.45
C ALA A 290 -10.64 -18.99 7.02
N VAL A 291 -9.39 -19.36 7.29
CA VAL A 291 -8.21 -18.70 6.72
C VAL A 291 -8.34 -18.67 5.19
N LYS A 292 -8.20 -17.48 4.60
CA LYS A 292 -8.31 -17.29 3.15
C LYS A 292 -7.29 -18.18 2.45
N SER A 293 -7.74 -18.92 1.44
CA SER A 293 -6.89 -19.82 0.66
C SER A 293 -5.87 -19.04 -0.20
N PRO A 294 -4.77 -19.67 -0.63
CA PRO A 294 -3.78 -19.04 -1.50
C PRO A 294 -4.38 -18.47 -2.79
N ALA A 295 -5.35 -19.17 -3.38
CA ALA A 295 -6.06 -18.71 -4.58
C ALA A 295 -6.92 -17.46 -4.30
N ARG A 296 -7.54 -17.37 -3.12
CA ARG A 296 -8.29 -16.17 -2.71
C ARG A 296 -7.33 -14.99 -2.45
N LEU A 297 -6.18 -15.23 -1.84
CA LEU A 297 -5.15 -14.21 -1.63
C LEU A 297 -4.57 -13.71 -2.97
N MET A 298 -4.37 -14.59 -3.95
CA MET A 298 -4.00 -14.18 -5.31
C MET A 298 -5.07 -13.30 -5.96
N LYS A 299 -6.35 -13.63 -5.80
CA LYS A 299 -7.45 -12.78 -6.30
C LYS A 299 -7.40 -11.38 -5.69
N ILE A 300 -7.23 -11.30 -4.38
CA ILE A 300 -7.06 -10.03 -3.65
C ILE A 300 -5.84 -9.27 -4.18
N TYR A 301 -4.70 -9.93 -4.40
CA TYR A 301 -3.49 -9.31 -4.94
C TYR A 301 -3.72 -8.69 -6.33
N TYR A 302 -4.43 -9.38 -7.22
CA TYR A 302 -4.80 -8.81 -8.52
C TYR A 302 -5.80 -7.65 -8.40
N GLU A 303 -6.72 -7.71 -7.44
CA GLU A 303 -7.73 -6.68 -7.22
C GLU A 303 -7.22 -5.50 -6.37
N SER A 304 -5.98 -5.55 -5.87
CA SER A 304 -5.29 -4.47 -5.14
C SER A 304 -4.03 -4.01 -5.90
N VAL A 305 -2.89 -4.67 -5.69
CA VAL A 305 -1.61 -4.41 -6.38
C VAL A 305 -1.76 -4.47 -7.89
N GLY A 306 -2.55 -5.41 -8.39
CA GLY A 306 -2.83 -5.54 -9.82
C GLY A 306 -3.68 -4.40 -10.42
N ARG A 307 -4.28 -3.53 -9.59
CA ARG A 307 -5.05 -2.34 -9.99
C ARG A 307 -4.37 -1.03 -9.57
N GLY A 308 -3.10 -1.09 -9.15
CA GLY A 308 -2.29 0.06 -8.80
C GLY A 308 -2.43 0.53 -7.34
N ALA A 309 -3.29 -0.10 -6.55
CA ALA A 309 -3.42 0.17 -5.11
C ALA A 309 -2.41 -0.66 -4.30
N SER A 310 -2.15 -0.28 -3.05
CA SER A 310 -1.39 -1.16 -2.14
C SER A 310 -2.30 -2.25 -1.54
N LEU A 311 -1.69 -3.30 -0.99
CA LEU A 311 -2.34 -4.33 -0.19
C LEU A 311 -1.77 -4.32 1.24
N LEU A 312 -2.64 -4.02 2.21
CA LEU A 312 -2.41 -4.18 3.63
C LEU A 312 -3.15 -5.45 4.11
N LEU A 313 -2.42 -6.54 4.33
CA LEU A 313 -3.02 -7.82 4.74
C LEU A 313 -2.83 -8.06 6.25
N ASN A 314 -3.92 -8.15 7.00
CA ASN A 314 -3.85 -8.41 8.44
C ASN A 314 -3.55 -9.88 8.77
N LEU A 315 -2.62 -10.07 9.72
CA LEU A 315 -2.13 -11.33 10.27
C LEU A 315 -2.31 -11.30 11.80
N PRO A 316 -3.40 -11.81 12.37
CA PRO A 316 -3.62 -11.75 13.81
C PRO A 316 -2.82 -12.82 14.54
N PRO A 317 -1.93 -12.46 15.48
CA PRO A 317 -1.34 -13.42 16.40
C PRO A 317 -2.42 -14.04 17.29
N ASP A 318 -2.26 -15.32 17.60
CA ASP A 318 -3.15 -16.05 18.49
C ASP A 318 -2.84 -15.78 19.98
N ARG A 319 -3.56 -16.48 20.87
CA ARG A 319 -3.37 -16.34 22.33
C ARG A 319 -2.00 -16.76 22.84
N ARG A 320 -1.21 -17.50 22.05
CA ARG A 320 0.20 -17.80 22.38
C ARG A 320 1.07 -16.57 22.12
N GLY A 321 0.65 -15.66 21.24
CA GLY A 321 1.46 -14.54 20.76
C GLY A 321 2.27 -14.90 19.52
N ARG A 322 1.75 -15.77 18.65
CA ARG A 322 2.36 -16.21 17.39
C ARG A 322 1.38 -16.09 16.23
N ILE A 323 1.88 -15.83 15.03
CA ILE A 323 1.07 -16.03 13.81
C ILE A 323 0.82 -17.53 13.68
N HIS A 324 -0.47 -17.90 13.67
CA HIS A 324 -0.91 -19.28 13.70
C HIS A 324 -0.48 -20.05 12.42
N GLU A 325 -0.20 -21.34 12.56
CA GLU A 325 0.50 -22.14 11.56
C GLU A 325 -0.27 -22.27 10.25
N ARG A 326 -1.61 -22.24 10.30
CA ARG A 326 -2.48 -22.26 9.10
C ARG A 326 -2.37 -20.97 8.28
N ASP A 327 -2.19 -19.84 8.95
CA ASP A 327 -2.02 -18.54 8.34
C ASP A 327 -0.67 -18.52 7.63
N VAL A 328 0.39 -19.01 8.30
CA VAL A 328 1.73 -19.19 7.72
C VAL A 328 1.67 -20.09 6.48
N GLU A 329 1.03 -21.26 6.56
CA GLU A 329 0.91 -22.20 5.43
C GLU A 329 0.23 -21.53 4.22
N SER A 330 -0.88 -20.83 4.43
CA SER A 330 -1.59 -20.14 3.35
C SER A 330 -0.76 -19.01 2.74
N LEU A 331 -0.05 -18.23 3.56
CA LEU A 331 0.83 -17.15 3.11
C LEU A 331 2.00 -17.66 2.27
N MET A 332 2.63 -18.76 2.69
CA MET A 332 3.76 -19.33 1.95
C MET A 332 3.30 -19.94 0.62
N ALA A 333 2.17 -20.64 0.59
CA ALA A 333 1.60 -21.11 -0.66
C ALA A 333 1.15 -19.95 -1.58
N PHE A 334 0.62 -18.86 -1.02
CA PHE A 334 0.33 -17.64 -1.78
C PHE A 334 1.59 -17.01 -2.37
N ARG A 335 2.67 -16.94 -1.59
CA ARG A 335 3.99 -16.48 -2.05
C ARG A 335 4.51 -17.34 -3.20
N GLU A 336 4.48 -18.67 -3.07
CA GLU A 336 4.93 -19.59 -4.12
C GLU A 336 4.18 -19.36 -5.44
N ILE A 337 2.86 -19.12 -5.38
CA ILE A 337 2.08 -18.80 -6.58
C ILE A 337 2.56 -17.48 -7.20
N ARG A 338 2.76 -16.42 -6.42
CA ARG A 338 3.25 -15.13 -6.94
C ARG A 338 4.65 -15.27 -7.56
N GLU A 339 5.58 -15.91 -6.85
CA GLU A 339 6.95 -16.10 -7.34
C GLU A 339 6.96 -16.89 -8.64
N LYS A 340 6.14 -17.95 -8.75
CA LYS A 340 6.04 -18.74 -9.98
C LYS A 340 5.49 -17.93 -11.16
N ILE A 341 4.45 -17.13 -10.94
CA ILE A 341 3.81 -16.33 -12.00
C ILE A 341 4.76 -15.24 -12.52
N PHE A 342 5.54 -14.61 -11.64
CA PHE A 342 6.40 -13.49 -11.99
C PHE A 342 7.89 -13.86 -12.13
N ALA A 343 8.24 -15.15 -12.12
CA ALA A 343 9.62 -15.64 -12.20
C ALA A 343 10.34 -15.21 -13.49
N GLU A 344 9.63 -15.23 -14.62
CA GLU A 344 10.19 -14.91 -15.93
C GLU A 344 9.48 -13.71 -16.57
N ASN A 345 10.20 -12.59 -16.67
CA ASN A 345 9.75 -11.47 -17.50
C ASN A 345 10.14 -11.70 -18.97
N LEU A 346 9.21 -12.25 -19.74
CA LEU A 346 9.37 -12.55 -21.17
C LEU A 346 9.73 -11.30 -22.00
N ALA A 347 9.31 -10.10 -21.57
CA ALA A 347 9.53 -8.85 -22.30
C ALA A 347 11.01 -8.42 -22.31
N ARG A 348 11.84 -8.85 -21.34
CA ARG A 348 13.26 -8.46 -21.24
C ARG A 348 14.07 -8.79 -22.50
N ASN A 349 13.71 -9.86 -23.20
CA ASN A 349 14.42 -10.33 -24.40
C ASN A 349 13.68 -9.99 -25.70
N ALA A 350 12.55 -9.28 -25.63
CA ALA A 350 11.78 -8.91 -26.79
C ALA A 350 12.44 -7.74 -27.54
N LYS A 351 12.33 -7.73 -28.87
CA LYS A 351 12.56 -6.51 -29.65
C LYS A 351 11.34 -5.63 -29.50
N VAL A 352 11.54 -4.40 -29.03
CA VAL A 352 10.45 -3.46 -28.77
C VAL A 352 10.44 -2.37 -29.83
N ALA A 353 9.26 -2.03 -30.33
CA ALA A 353 9.02 -0.89 -31.21
C ALA A 353 7.77 -0.14 -30.74
N ALA A 354 7.73 1.17 -30.94
CA ALA A 354 6.55 1.98 -30.63
C ALA A 354 6.13 2.78 -31.86
N SER A 355 4.83 3.06 -31.97
CA SER A 355 4.30 3.88 -33.08
C SER A 355 4.76 5.34 -32.99
N ASN A 356 5.21 5.79 -31.82
CA ASN A 356 5.79 7.11 -31.59
C ASN A 356 6.81 7.07 -30.44
N VAL A 357 7.83 7.91 -30.51
CA VAL A 357 8.76 8.20 -29.41
C VAL A 357 8.93 9.71 -29.37
N ARG A 358 8.77 10.27 -28.17
CA ARG A 358 8.83 11.71 -27.94
C ARG A 358 10.06 12.34 -28.56
N GLY A 359 9.87 13.24 -29.52
CA GLY A 359 10.93 13.95 -30.25
C GLY A 359 11.97 13.05 -30.92
N ASN A 360 11.69 11.76 -31.12
CA ASN A 360 12.67 10.71 -31.46
C ASN A 360 13.89 10.70 -30.50
N ASP A 361 13.71 11.11 -29.26
CA ASP A 361 14.77 11.19 -28.26
C ASP A 361 14.92 9.85 -27.53
N SER A 362 16.13 9.30 -27.58
CA SER A 362 16.47 8.02 -26.91
C SER A 362 16.23 8.01 -25.40
N ARG A 363 16.21 9.18 -24.73
CA ARG A 363 15.92 9.31 -23.30
C ARG A 363 14.49 8.86 -22.95
N PHE A 364 13.56 8.91 -23.91
CA PHE A 364 12.17 8.46 -23.79
C PHE A 364 11.89 7.25 -24.67
N GLY A 365 12.94 6.51 -25.05
CA GLY A 365 12.87 5.41 -26.00
C GLY A 365 12.26 4.13 -25.42
N VAL A 366 11.93 3.21 -26.34
CA VAL A 366 11.29 1.92 -26.02
C VAL A 366 12.13 0.97 -25.16
N LEU A 367 13.45 1.15 -25.11
CA LEU A 367 14.33 0.31 -24.28
C LEU A 367 14.06 0.53 -22.78
N ASN A 368 13.51 1.69 -22.41
CA ASN A 368 13.14 1.99 -21.03
C ASN A 368 11.94 1.13 -20.53
N LEU A 369 11.17 0.50 -21.43
CA LEU A 369 10.04 -0.34 -21.06
C LEU A 369 10.46 -1.71 -20.50
N THR A 370 11.70 -2.14 -20.75
CA THR A 370 12.18 -3.50 -20.44
C THR A 370 13.51 -3.54 -19.71
N ASP A 371 14.07 -2.39 -19.32
CA ASP A 371 15.37 -2.31 -18.65
C ASP A 371 15.33 -2.59 -17.14
N GLY A 372 14.12 -2.72 -16.57
CA GLY A 372 13.90 -3.05 -15.17
C GLY A 372 14.09 -1.89 -14.21
N ARG A 373 14.10 -0.63 -14.68
CA ARG A 373 14.24 0.56 -13.84
C ARG A 373 12.95 1.39 -13.83
N SER A 374 12.43 1.71 -12.64
CA SER A 374 11.23 2.53 -12.44
C SER A 374 11.39 3.99 -12.84
N GLU A 375 12.63 4.48 -12.84
CA GLU A 375 12.96 5.89 -13.08
C GLU A 375 13.07 6.24 -14.57
N THR A 376 13.21 5.23 -15.42
CA THR A 376 13.23 5.38 -16.87
C THR A 376 11.86 5.03 -17.43
N TYR A 377 11.45 5.76 -18.47
CA TYR A 377 10.13 5.57 -19.06
C TYR A 377 10.16 5.84 -20.56
N TRP A 378 9.25 5.19 -21.29
CA TRP A 378 8.92 5.60 -22.65
C TRP A 378 7.83 6.66 -22.62
N ALA A 379 7.89 7.61 -23.56
CA ALA A 379 6.85 8.61 -23.74
C ALA A 379 6.61 8.89 -25.22
N ALA A 380 5.36 9.26 -25.53
CA ALA A 380 4.96 9.78 -26.83
C ALA A 380 5.00 11.33 -26.84
N ASP A 381 4.90 11.92 -28.03
CA ASP A 381 4.69 13.37 -28.21
C ASP A 381 3.34 13.82 -27.65
N ASP A 382 3.24 15.07 -27.19
CA ASP A 382 2.05 15.60 -26.49
C ASP A 382 0.77 15.60 -27.36
N SER A 383 0.92 15.63 -28.69
CA SER A 383 -0.20 15.57 -29.63
C SER A 383 -0.75 14.16 -29.84
N ILE A 384 -0.03 13.12 -29.41
CA ILE A 384 -0.37 11.72 -29.63
C ILE A 384 -1.22 11.21 -28.46
N ARG A 385 -2.50 10.93 -28.75
CA ARG A 385 -3.47 10.41 -27.76
C ARG A 385 -3.72 8.91 -27.87
N GLU A 386 -3.32 8.32 -28.99
CA GLU A 386 -3.40 6.88 -29.27
C GLU A 386 -2.05 6.44 -29.82
N THR A 387 -1.50 5.39 -29.23
CA THR A 387 -0.17 4.89 -29.54
C THR A 387 -0.09 3.42 -29.18
N SER A 388 0.94 2.73 -29.63
CA SER A 388 1.11 1.31 -29.36
C SER A 388 2.58 0.95 -29.19
N VAL A 389 2.83 -0.07 -28.38
CA VAL A 389 4.12 -0.72 -28.22
C VAL A 389 4.00 -2.16 -28.68
N GLU A 390 4.79 -2.54 -29.67
CA GLU A 390 4.91 -3.92 -30.17
C GLU A 390 6.15 -4.59 -29.57
N LEU A 391 5.96 -5.81 -29.05
CA LEU A 391 7.02 -6.69 -28.57
C LEU A 391 7.12 -7.90 -29.50
N ASP A 392 8.27 -8.10 -30.16
CA ASP A 392 8.60 -9.30 -30.93
C ASP A 392 9.59 -10.18 -30.14
N PHE A 393 9.11 -11.33 -29.69
CA PHE A 393 9.91 -12.31 -28.95
C PHE A 393 10.84 -13.15 -29.85
N GLY A 394 10.77 -12.96 -31.18
CA GLY A 394 11.51 -13.73 -32.19
C GLY A 394 10.99 -15.16 -32.42
N LYS A 395 10.33 -15.73 -31.41
CA LYS A 395 9.66 -17.04 -31.43
C LYS A 395 8.33 -16.97 -30.69
N PRO A 396 7.37 -17.88 -30.95
CA PRO A 396 6.14 -17.95 -30.17
C PRO A 396 6.42 -18.23 -28.69
N VAL A 397 5.89 -17.40 -27.80
CA VAL A 397 5.88 -17.58 -26.34
C VAL A 397 4.46 -17.83 -25.85
N VAL A 398 4.31 -18.41 -24.66
CA VAL A 398 3.01 -18.56 -23.99
C VAL A 398 2.97 -17.57 -22.83
N PHE A 399 1.88 -16.82 -22.73
CA PHE A 399 1.67 -15.85 -21.67
C PHE A 399 0.18 -15.75 -21.32
N ASP A 400 -0.10 -15.35 -20.10
CA ASP A 400 -1.45 -15.07 -19.58
C ASP A 400 -1.49 -13.84 -18.66
N HIS A 401 -0.38 -13.12 -18.54
CA HIS A 401 -0.25 -11.91 -17.75
C HIS A 401 0.54 -10.85 -18.54
N VAL A 402 0.06 -9.61 -18.49
CA VAL A 402 0.78 -8.43 -18.96
C VAL A 402 0.84 -7.42 -17.82
N VAL A 403 2.03 -6.93 -17.52
CA VAL A 403 2.26 -5.89 -16.51
C VAL A 403 2.54 -4.57 -17.21
N VAL A 404 1.77 -3.54 -16.89
CA VAL A 404 1.93 -2.17 -17.39
C VAL A 404 2.12 -1.24 -16.21
N GLN A 405 3.01 -0.26 -16.32
CA GLN A 405 3.27 0.72 -15.27
C GLN A 405 3.36 2.12 -15.89
N GLU A 406 2.79 3.12 -15.22
CA GLU A 406 3.02 4.52 -15.56
C GLU A 406 4.17 5.09 -14.72
N HIS A 407 4.90 6.07 -15.27
CA HIS A 407 5.83 6.87 -14.50
C HIS A 407 5.06 7.92 -13.68
N ILE A 408 4.42 7.46 -12.59
CA ILE A 408 3.46 8.26 -11.81
C ILE A 408 4.05 9.50 -11.15
N ALA A 409 5.39 9.67 -11.10
CA ALA A 409 6.02 10.92 -10.70
C ALA A 409 5.59 12.12 -11.58
N LEU A 410 5.09 11.85 -12.79
CA LEU A 410 4.50 12.83 -13.70
C LEU A 410 2.97 12.77 -13.77
N GLY A 411 2.32 12.12 -12.81
CA GLY A 411 0.86 11.96 -12.72
C GLY A 411 0.32 10.72 -13.43
N GLN A 412 -0.97 10.44 -13.25
CA GLN A 412 -1.68 9.29 -13.81
C GLN A 412 -2.49 9.71 -15.04
N ARG A 413 -2.31 9.03 -16.19
CA ARG A 413 -2.79 9.50 -17.50
C ARG A 413 -3.62 8.46 -18.25
N ILE A 414 -3.18 7.20 -18.30
CA ILE A 414 -3.80 6.18 -19.15
C ILE A 414 -5.26 5.96 -18.74
N ARG A 415 -6.18 6.14 -19.70
CA ARG A 415 -7.64 5.99 -19.49
C ARG A 415 -8.19 4.67 -20.03
N ARG A 416 -7.53 4.09 -21.04
CA ARG A 416 -7.85 2.79 -21.63
C ARG A 416 -6.63 2.25 -22.34
N PHE A 417 -6.47 0.94 -22.33
CA PHE A 417 -5.50 0.22 -23.16
C PHE A 417 -6.06 -1.16 -23.51
N ALA A 418 -5.50 -1.78 -24.54
CA ALA A 418 -5.81 -3.14 -24.93
C ALA A 418 -4.51 -3.92 -25.11
N VAL A 419 -4.56 -5.23 -24.90
CA VAL A 419 -3.47 -6.13 -25.22
C VAL A 419 -3.92 -7.01 -26.36
N GLU A 420 -3.16 -7.00 -27.44
CA GLU A 420 -3.42 -7.81 -28.63
C GLU A 420 -2.29 -8.80 -28.87
N ALA A 421 -2.65 -10.02 -29.25
CA ALA A 421 -1.72 -11.08 -29.62
C ALA A 421 -1.79 -11.35 -31.12
N GLU A 422 -0.64 -11.50 -31.77
CA GLU A 422 -0.60 -11.89 -33.18
C GLU A 422 -0.89 -13.39 -33.34
N THR A 423 -1.94 -13.70 -34.08
CA THR A 423 -2.30 -15.07 -34.46
C THR A 423 -1.32 -15.65 -35.49
N ARG A 424 -1.31 -16.99 -35.66
CA ARG A 424 -0.50 -17.67 -36.69
C ARG A 424 -0.77 -17.20 -38.13
N LYS A 425 -1.92 -16.57 -38.39
CA LYS A 425 -2.32 -16.05 -39.71
C LYS A 425 -1.92 -14.57 -39.89
N GLY A 426 -1.17 -13.98 -38.97
CA GLY A 426 -0.75 -12.57 -39.01
C GLY A 426 -1.86 -11.57 -38.65
N LYS A 427 -2.99 -12.05 -38.10
CA LYS A 427 -4.06 -11.18 -37.60
C LYS A 427 -3.84 -10.86 -36.13
N TRP A 428 -4.14 -9.64 -35.71
CA TRP A 428 -4.19 -9.23 -34.32
C TRP A 428 -5.53 -9.59 -33.68
N GLN A 429 -5.50 -10.07 -32.45
CA GLN A 429 -6.67 -10.39 -31.64
C GLN A 429 -6.48 -9.80 -30.25
N THR A 430 -7.48 -9.06 -29.76
CA THR A 430 -7.52 -8.60 -28.36
C THR A 430 -7.63 -9.78 -27.42
N VAL A 431 -6.71 -9.87 -26.46
CA VAL A 431 -6.64 -10.92 -25.42
C VAL A 431 -6.85 -10.37 -24.02
N GLY A 432 -6.93 -9.04 -23.88
CA GLY A 432 -7.28 -8.35 -22.63
C GLY A 432 -7.47 -6.85 -22.85
N GLU A 433 -8.23 -6.21 -21.98
CA GLU A 433 -8.43 -4.76 -21.96
C GLU A 433 -8.32 -4.24 -20.52
N GLY A 434 -7.96 -2.97 -20.38
CA GLY A 434 -7.94 -2.28 -19.09
C GLY A 434 -8.25 -0.79 -19.24
N THR A 435 -8.52 -0.15 -18.10
CA THR A 435 -8.83 1.28 -18.03
C THR A 435 -7.64 2.06 -17.49
N SER A 436 -7.57 2.25 -16.16
CA SER A 436 -6.45 2.90 -15.49
C SER A 436 -5.26 1.95 -15.32
N VAL A 437 -4.05 2.51 -15.37
CA VAL A 437 -2.81 1.79 -15.06
C VAL A 437 -2.26 2.20 -13.70
N GLY A 438 -1.90 3.47 -13.51
CA GLY A 438 -1.31 3.94 -12.25
C GLY A 438 0.08 3.35 -11.99
N TRP A 439 0.40 3.11 -10.71
CA TRP A 439 1.70 2.55 -10.31
C TRP A 439 2.00 1.20 -11.01
N LYS A 440 1.01 0.31 -11.01
CA LYS A 440 1.13 -1.02 -11.61
C LYS A 440 -0.24 -1.59 -11.95
N ARG A 441 -0.37 -2.07 -13.20
CA ARG A 441 -1.49 -2.87 -13.67
C ARG A 441 -1.01 -4.27 -13.99
N ILE A 442 -1.55 -5.27 -13.30
CA ILE A 442 -1.34 -6.68 -13.61
C ILE A 442 -2.61 -7.16 -14.32
N LEU A 443 -2.58 -7.16 -15.65
CA LEU A 443 -3.70 -7.63 -16.46
C LEU A 443 -3.56 -9.13 -16.72
N LYS A 444 -4.47 -9.92 -16.15
CA LYS A 444 -4.63 -11.32 -16.53
C LYS A 444 -5.38 -11.40 -17.87
N THR A 445 -4.78 -12.03 -18.86
CA THR A 445 -5.31 -12.17 -20.22
C THR A 445 -5.86 -13.57 -20.45
N GLU A 446 -6.53 -13.79 -21.58
CA GLU A 446 -6.71 -15.15 -22.09
C GLU A 446 -5.32 -15.77 -22.36
N PRO A 447 -5.04 -17.00 -21.87
CA PRO A 447 -3.77 -17.67 -22.14
C PRO A 447 -3.52 -17.79 -23.64
N SER A 448 -2.43 -17.19 -24.10
CA SER A 448 -2.19 -16.97 -25.53
C SER A 448 -0.80 -17.44 -25.92
N LYS A 449 -0.68 -17.98 -27.15
CA LYS A 449 0.60 -18.35 -27.76
C LYS A 449 0.87 -17.46 -28.97
N ALA A 450 1.79 -16.51 -28.83
CA ALA A 450 2.10 -15.53 -29.88
C ALA A 450 3.59 -15.22 -29.97
N ARG A 451 4.06 -14.87 -31.18
CA ARG A 451 5.42 -14.34 -31.39
C ARG A 451 5.46 -12.84 -31.11
N ARG A 452 4.36 -12.14 -31.39
CA ARG A 452 4.24 -10.69 -31.22
C ARG A 452 3.04 -10.34 -30.38
N ILE A 453 3.21 -9.34 -29.52
CA ILE A 453 2.16 -8.73 -28.70
C ILE A 453 2.20 -7.24 -28.95
N ARG A 454 1.03 -6.59 -28.91
CA ARG A 454 0.87 -5.15 -28.96
C ARG A 454 0.09 -4.69 -27.73
N VAL A 455 0.55 -3.60 -27.10
CA VAL A 455 -0.12 -2.89 -26.01
C VAL A 455 -0.45 -1.48 -26.45
#